data_AF-A0A7R9UTS9-F1
#
_entry.id   AF-A0A7R9UTS9-F1
#
_cell.length_a   1.000
_cell.length_b   1.000
_cell.length_c   1.000
_cell.angle_alpha   90.00
_cell.angle_beta   90.00
_cell.angle_gamma   90.00
#
_symmetry.space_group_name_H-M   'P 1'
#
loop_
_entity.id
_entity.type
_entity.pdbx_description
1 polymer ?
#
loop_
_entity_poly.entity_id
_entity_poly.type
_entity_poly.pdbx_seq_one_letter_code
_entity_poly.pdbx_strand_id
1 'polypeptide(L)'
;CMDVHVGSLSDPDELPGLAHFLEHMLFLGTAKYPKEGEYHEFLSAHGGSHNAYTAQEDTVYFFDVVHDSLAGALDRFSQFFSAPLFTEAATARELSAVDSEHSNNLQSDQWRNFQLGKGLAVPSHPIRKFGTG
;
A
#
# COMPACT_ATOMS: atom_id res chain seq x y z
N CYS A 1 -2.06 -12.88 6.44
CA CYS A 1 -2.76 -12.07 5.44
C CYS A 1 -3.90 -11.32 6.12
N MET A 2 -4.13 -10.07 5.75
CA MET A 2 -5.29 -9.27 6.11
C MET A 2 -5.77 -8.54 4.86
N ASP A 3 -7.07 -8.60 4.63
CA ASP A 3 -7.77 -7.89 3.56
C ASP A 3 -8.68 -6.83 4.21
N VAL A 4 -8.52 -5.59 3.76
CA VAL A 4 -9.41 -4.49 4.10
C VAL A 4 -10.26 -4.21 2.87
N HIS A 5 -11.58 -4.38 2.98
CA HIS A 5 -12.56 -4.18 1.91
C HIS A 5 -12.81 -2.68 1.61
N VAL A 6 -11.72 -1.95 1.37
CA VAL A 6 -11.64 -0.57 0.91
C VAL A 6 -10.42 -0.47 -0.02
N GLY A 7 -10.60 0.09 -1.22
CA GLY A 7 -9.51 0.33 -2.17
C GLY A 7 -9.64 1.67 -2.89
N SER A 8 -8.97 1.81 -4.03
CA SER A 8 -8.86 3.07 -4.79
C SER A 8 -10.18 3.68 -5.28
N LEU A 9 -11.28 2.92 -5.34
CA LEU A 9 -12.60 3.50 -5.64
C LEU A 9 -13.09 4.43 -4.51
N SER A 10 -12.57 4.25 -3.31
CA SER A 10 -12.90 5.06 -2.13
C SER A 10 -11.98 6.26 -1.93
N ASP A 11 -10.99 6.48 -2.80
CA ASP A 11 -10.11 7.64 -2.72
C ASP A 11 -10.90 8.95 -2.76
N PRO A 12 -10.58 9.97 -1.96
CA PRO A 12 -11.15 11.30 -2.13
C PRO A 12 -10.85 11.85 -3.53
N ASP A 13 -11.78 12.58 -4.13
CA ASP A 13 -11.58 13.13 -5.48
C ASP A 13 -10.39 14.12 -5.53
N GLU A 14 -10.09 14.75 -4.40
CA GLU A 14 -8.97 15.68 -4.21
C GLU A 14 -7.61 14.97 -4.00
N LEU A 15 -7.64 13.66 -3.70
CA LEU A 15 -6.46 12.85 -3.36
C LEU A 15 -6.52 11.48 -4.07
N PRO A 16 -6.44 11.44 -5.42
CA PRO A 16 -6.34 10.18 -6.15
C PRO A 16 -5.10 9.39 -5.71
N GLY A 17 -5.24 8.07 -5.53
CA GLY A 17 -4.17 7.18 -5.09
C GLY A 17 -3.97 7.13 -3.57
N LEU A 18 -4.84 7.76 -2.77
CA LEU A 18 -4.67 7.81 -1.31
C LEU A 18 -4.68 6.42 -0.66
N ALA A 19 -5.54 5.50 -1.10
CA ALA A 19 -5.56 4.13 -0.58
C ALA A 19 -4.24 3.40 -0.87
N HIS A 20 -3.70 3.58 -2.08
CA HIS A 20 -2.41 3.01 -2.47
C HIS A 20 -1.25 3.65 -1.70
N PHE A 21 -1.26 4.97 -1.54
CA PHE A 21 -0.28 5.66 -0.71
C PHE A 21 -0.33 5.20 0.75
N LEU A 22 -1.54 5.03 1.30
CA LEU A 22 -1.74 4.51 2.66
C LEU A 22 -1.16 3.11 2.81
N GLU A 23 -1.33 2.24 1.82
CA GLU A 23 -0.74 0.90 1.78
C GLU A 23 0.78 0.94 2.01
N HIS A 24 1.49 1.77 1.24
CA HIS A 24 2.94 1.96 1.39
C HIS A 24 3.29 2.46 2.80
N MET A 25 2.56 3.47 3.26
CA MET A 25 2.84 4.14 4.53
C MET A 25 2.72 3.22 5.75
N LEU A 26 1.91 2.16 5.71
CA LEU A 26 1.79 1.22 6.83
C LEU A 26 3.07 0.43 7.11
N PHE A 27 3.96 0.28 6.13
CA PHE A 27 5.26 -0.37 6.31
C PHE A 27 6.31 0.52 6.98
N LEU A 28 6.04 1.81 7.15
CA LEU A 28 7.00 2.83 7.58
C LEU A 28 6.95 3.15 9.08
N GLY A 29 6.52 2.17 9.89
CA GLY A 29 6.62 2.23 11.34
C GLY A 29 5.30 2.52 12.06
N THR A 30 5.24 2.04 13.30
CA THR A 30 4.05 2.06 14.16
C THR A 30 4.44 2.50 15.57
N ALA A 31 3.47 2.88 16.41
CA ALA A 31 3.74 3.34 17.76
C ALA A 31 4.56 2.33 18.60
N LYS A 32 4.30 1.03 18.44
CA LYS A 32 5.02 -0.04 19.14
C LYS A 32 6.36 -0.39 18.47
N TYR A 33 6.46 -0.24 17.16
CA TYR A 33 7.67 -0.50 16.36
C TYR A 33 8.00 0.74 15.50
N PRO A 34 8.59 1.80 16.10
CA PRO A 34 8.68 3.10 15.44
C PRO A 34 9.84 3.21 14.45
N LYS A 35 10.77 2.25 14.45
CA LYS A 35 11.90 2.25 13.52
C LYS A 35 11.38 1.91 12.11
N GLU A 36 11.57 2.82 11.16
CA GLU A 36 11.27 2.56 9.74
C GLU A 36 12.03 1.33 9.23
N GLY A 37 11.37 0.48 8.45
CA GLY A 37 11.95 -0.76 7.93
C GLY A 37 12.07 -1.89 8.95
N GLU A 38 11.71 -1.70 10.23
CA GLU A 38 11.83 -2.73 11.27
C GLU A 38 11.05 -4.01 10.93
N TYR A 39 9.86 -3.87 10.36
CA TYR A 39 9.05 -5.01 9.93
C TYR A 39 9.75 -5.83 8.82
N HIS A 40 10.30 -5.13 7.82
CA HIS A 40 11.07 -5.76 6.74
C HIS A 40 12.34 -6.43 7.27
N GLU A 41 13.08 -5.77 8.15
CA GLU A 41 14.29 -6.32 8.79
C GLU A 41 13.95 -7.56 9.61
N PHE A 42 12.85 -7.54 10.37
CA PHE A 42 12.39 -8.69 11.16
C PHE A 42 12.08 -9.88 10.26
N LEU A 43 11.26 -9.70 9.23
CA LEU A 43 10.92 -10.80 8.31
C LEU A 43 12.15 -11.34 7.61
N SER A 44 13.00 -10.46 7.06
CA SER A 44 14.24 -10.86 6.37
C SER A 44 15.18 -11.67 7.27
N ALA A 45 15.32 -11.28 8.55
CA ALA A 45 16.13 -11.99 9.53
C ALA A 45 15.57 -13.37 9.91
N HIS A 46 14.28 -13.59 9.71
CA HIS A 46 13.58 -14.83 10.08
C HIS A 46 13.07 -15.61 8.86
N GLY A 47 13.74 -15.45 7.71
CA GLY A 47 13.47 -16.21 6.49
C GLY A 47 12.08 -15.96 5.89
N GLY A 48 11.56 -14.75 6.08
CA GLY A 48 10.26 -14.31 5.63
C GLY A 48 10.31 -13.16 4.63
N SER A 49 9.17 -12.90 4.02
CA SER A 49 8.94 -11.79 3.09
C SER A 49 7.55 -11.20 3.29
N HIS A 50 7.31 -10.01 2.74
CA HIS A 50 6.00 -9.37 2.73
C HIS A 50 5.72 -8.70 1.40
N ASN A 51 4.45 -8.48 1.13
CA ASN A 51 4.00 -7.56 0.10
C ASN A 51 2.59 -7.07 0.42
N ALA A 52 2.11 -6.10 -0.36
CA ALA A 52 0.73 -5.67 -0.37
C ALA A 52 0.32 -5.25 -1.79
N TYR A 53 -0.98 -5.03 -1.97
CA TYR A 53 -1.50 -4.36 -3.15
C TYR A 53 -2.82 -3.66 -2.83
N THR A 54 -3.07 -2.57 -3.56
CA THR A 54 -4.33 -1.83 -3.53
C THR A 54 -5.08 -2.04 -4.84
N ALA A 55 -6.23 -2.69 -4.75
CA ALA A 55 -7.16 -2.88 -5.85
C ALA A 55 -8.22 -1.77 -5.86
N GLN A 56 -9.31 -2.03 -6.58
CA GLN A 56 -10.44 -1.12 -6.66
C GLN A 56 -11.23 -1.08 -5.35
N GLU A 57 -11.52 -2.25 -4.77
CA GLU A 57 -12.39 -2.41 -3.61
C GLU A 57 -11.67 -2.98 -2.38
N ASP A 58 -10.41 -3.41 -2.53
CA ASP A 58 -9.66 -4.09 -1.48
C ASP A 58 -8.23 -3.55 -1.39
N THR A 59 -7.67 -3.50 -0.19
CA THR A 59 -6.24 -3.37 0.06
C THR A 59 -5.78 -4.56 0.88
N VAL A 60 -4.84 -5.34 0.34
CA VAL A 60 -4.47 -6.65 0.86
C VAL A 60 -3.01 -6.63 1.30
N TYR A 61 -2.76 -7.06 2.54
CA TYR A 61 -1.43 -7.15 3.12
C TYR A 61 -1.11 -8.59 3.51
N PHE A 62 0.07 -9.08 3.15
CA PHE A 62 0.46 -10.45 3.45
C PHE A 62 1.95 -10.59 3.70
N PHE A 63 2.29 -11.65 4.43
CA PHE A 63 3.66 -12.02 4.75
C PHE A 63 3.77 -13.52 4.94
N ASP A 64 5.00 -14.02 4.80
CA ASP A 64 5.43 -15.33 5.26
C ASP A 64 6.62 -15.18 6.21
N VAL A 65 6.83 -16.19 7.05
CA VAL A 65 7.96 -16.24 7.99
C VAL A 65 8.16 -17.69 8.45
N VAL A 66 9.36 -18.02 8.94
CA VAL A 66 9.60 -19.31 9.62
C VAL A 66 8.68 -19.44 10.84
N HIS A 67 8.09 -20.63 11.01
CA HIS A 67 7.02 -20.90 11.98
C HIS A 67 7.28 -20.40 13.41
N ASP A 68 8.49 -20.56 13.93
CA ASP A 68 8.87 -20.12 15.29
C ASP A 68 8.79 -18.60 15.48
N SER A 69 8.84 -17.84 14.38
CA SER A 69 8.83 -16.37 14.37
C SER A 69 7.46 -15.77 14.06
N LEU A 70 6.43 -16.62 13.86
CA LEU A 70 5.08 -16.17 13.51
C LEU A 70 4.50 -15.19 14.53
N ALA A 71 4.67 -15.46 15.82
CA ALA A 71 4.15 -14.57 16.88
C ALA A 71 4.77 -13.17 16.78
N GLY A 72 6.08 -13.08 16.55
CA GLY A 72 6.78 -11.80 16.42
C GLY A 72 6.44 -11.05 15.13
N ALA A 73 6.23 -11.77 14.02
CA ALA A 73 5.81 -11.18 12.75
C ALA A 73 4.37 -10.66 12.85
N LEU A 74 3.46 -11.47 13.40
CA LEU A 74 2.05 -11.13 13.52
C LEU A 74 1.80 -9.97 14.48
N ASP A 75 2.56 -9.87 15.57
CA ASP A 75 2.48 -8.74 16.50
C ASP A 75 2.79 -7.43 15.78
N ARG A 76 3.90 -7.37 15.03
CA ARG A 76 4.27 -6.20 14.20
C ARG A 76 3.23 -5.89 13.13
N PHE A 77 2.81 -6.91 12.39
CA PHE A 77 1.81 -6.79 11.34
C PHE A 77 0.49 -6.22 11.87
N SER A 78 0.04 -6.66 13.05
CA SER A 78 -1.18 -6.13 13.67
C SER A 78 -1.13 -4.64 14.01
N GLN A 79 0.08 -4.08 14.19
CA GLN A 79 0.23 -2.65 14.50
C GLN A 79 -0.12 -1.74 13.32
N PHE A 80 -0.06 -2.25 12.08
CA PHE A 80 -0.45 -1.50 10.87
C PHE A 80 -1.90 -1.02 10.97
N PHE A 81 -2.75 -1.82 11.61
CA PHE A 81 -4.19 -1.61 11.68
C PHE A 81 -4.64 -0.95 12.99
N SER A 82 -3.71 -0.50 13.83
CA SER A 82 -4.04 0.07 15.14
C SER A 82 -3.35 1.40 15.43
N ALA A 83 -2.06 1.54 15.13
CA ALA A 83 -1.32 2.76 15.43
C ALA A 83 -0.13 3.01 14.48
N PRO A 84 -0.37 3.17 13.16
CA PRO A 84 0.66 3.63 12.23
C PRO A 84 1.08 5.08 12.51
N LEU A 85 2.35 5.41 12.24
CA LEU A 85 2.92 6.71 12.62
C LEU A 85 2.69 7.84 11.61
N PHE A 86 2.75 7.52 10.30
CA PHE A 86 2.64 8.51 9.22
C PHE A 86 3.53 9.75 9.43
N THR A 87 4.81 9.53 9.74
CA THR A 87 5.73 10.65 10.02
C THR A 87 5.87 11.55 8.78
N GLU A 88 6.02 12.86 8.98
CA GLU A 88 6.15 13.82 7.88
C GLU A 88 7.33 13.47 6.96
N ALA A 89 8.44 13.02 7.54
CA ALA A 89 9.62 12.61 6.81
C ALA A 89 9.38 11.36 5.95
N ALA A 90 8.70 10.33 6.49
CA ALA A 90 8.32 9.14 5.74
C ALA A 90 7.37 9.49 4.60
N THR A 91 6.33 10.29 4.89
CA THR A 91 5.34 10.75 3.91
C THR A 91 6.00 11.44 2.73
N ALA A 92 6.91 12.39 2.98
CA ALA A 92 7.59 13.13 1.91
C ALA A 92 8.44 12.22 1.00
N ARG A 93 9.14 11.23 1.59
CA ARG A 93 9.95 10.27 0.81
C ARG A 93 9.05 9.33 0.01
N GLU A 94 8.00 8.81 0.63
CA GLU A 94 7.15 7.77 0.03
C GLU A 94 6.32 8.32 -1.14
N LEU A 95 5.97 9.61 -1.13
CA LEU A 95 5.37 10.28 -2.28
C LEU A 95 6.26 10.17 -3.54
N SER A 96 7.59 10.24 -3.37
CA SER A 96 8.52 10.06 -4.49
C SER A 96 8.59 8.61 -4.98
N ALA A 97 8.34 7.64 -4.09
CA ALA A 97 8.31 6.23 -4.45
C ALA A 97 7.07 5.91 -5.31
N VAL A 98 5.90 6.40 -4.90
CA VAL A 98 4.65 6.24 -5.67
C VAL A 98 4.73 6.95 -7.03
N ASP A 99 5.29 8.16 -7.09
CA ASP A 99 5.52 8.87 -8.36
C ASP A 99 6.45 8.08 -9.30
N SER A 100 7.50 7.46 -8.74
CA SER A 100 8.39 6.60 -9.50
C SER A 100 7.68 5.32 -9.99
N GLU A 101 6.77 4.75 -9.20
CA GLU A 101 5.96 3.62 -9.63
C GLU A 101 5.04 3.99 -10.80
N HIS A 102 4.31 5.10 -10.68
CA HIS A 102 3.49 5.58 -11.78
C HIS A 102 4.33 5.86 -13.04
N SER A 103 5.50 6.48 -12.88
CA SER A 103 6.43 6.73 -13.97
C SER A 103 6.84 5.45 -14.71
N ASN A 104 7.06 4.35 -13.98
CA ASN A 104 7.32 3.04 -14.58
C ASN A 104 6.11 2.50 -15.36
N ASN A 105 4.90 2.78 -14.88
CA ASN A 105 3.64 2.34 -15.49
C ASN A 105 3.32 3.08 -16.80
N LEU A 106 3.84 4.29 -17.03
CA LEU A 106 3.54 5.12 -18.20
C LEU A 106 3.87 4.46 -19.55
N GLN A 107 4.88 3.59 -19.58
CA GLN A 107 5.32 2.89 -20.80
C GLN A 107 4.69 1.50 -20.95
N SER A 108 3.84 1.07 -20.01
CA SER A 108 3.15 -0.21 -20.08
C SER A 108 1.81 -0.08 -20.80
N ASP A 109 1.66 -0.74 -21.93
CA ASP A 109 0.39 -0.76 -22.67
C ASP A 109 -0.75 -1.36 -21.84
N GLN A 110 -0.46 -2.28 -20.91
CA GLN A 110 -1.45 -2.81 -19.99
C GLN A 110 -2.02 -1.70 -19.10
N TRP A 111 -1.17 -0.89 -18.47
CA TRP A 111 -1.59 0.23 -17.62
C TRP A 111 -2.28 1.33 -18.42
N ARG A 112 -1.77 1.65 -19.61
CA ARG A 112 -2.37 2.63 -20.53
C ARG A 112 -3.78 2.20 -20.93
N ASN A 113 -3.97 0.95 -21.34
CA ASN A 113 -5.27 0.42 -21.72
C ASN A 113 -6.23 0.35 -20.52
N PHE A 114 -5.74 -0.02 -19.33
CA PHE A 114 -6.55 -0.05 -18.12
C PHE A 114 -7.09 1.34 -17.77
N GLN A 115 -6.22 2.36 -17.72
CA GLN A 115 -6.64 3.72 -17.40
C GLN A 115 -7.49 4.36 -18.52
N LEU A 116 -7.22 4.04 -19.80
CA LEU A 116 -8.07 4.45 -20.92
C LEU A 116 -9.48 3.86 -20.80
N GLY A 117 -9.59 2.56 -20.53
CA GLY A 117 -10.87 1.89 -20.34
C GLY A 117 -11.69 2.51 -19.21
N LYS A 118 -11.04 2.82 -18.08
CA LYS A 118 -11.65 3.58 -16.98
C LYS A 118 -12.11 4.96 -17.43
N GLY A 119 -11.29 5.70 -18.18
CA GLY A 119 -11.61 7.04 -18.69
C GLY A 119 -12.83 7.11 -19.62
N LEU A 120 -13.20 6.00 -20.26
CA LEU A 120 -14.40 5.89 -21.12
C LEU A 120 -15.70 5.66 -20.33
N ALA A 121 -15.63 5.39 -19.03
CA ALA A 121 -16.81 5.22 -18.18
C ALA A 121 -17.54 6.56 -17.91
N VAL A 122 -18.73 6.46 -17.31
CA VAL A 122 -19.57 7.61 -16.95
C VAL A 122 -18.77 8.58 -16.05
N PRO A 123 -18.71 9.89 -16.37
CA PRO A 123 -17.87 10.88 -15.66
C PRO A 123 -17.99 10.89 -14.13
N SER A 124 -19.18 10.62 -13.59
CA SER A 124 -19.44 10.63 -12.15
C SER A 124 -19.16 9.28 -11.46
N HIS A 125 -18.77 8.24 -12.19
CA HIS A 125 -18.61 6.91 -11.62
C HIS A 125 -17.20 6.74 -11.01
N PRO A 126 -17.07 6.24 -9.76
CA PRO A 126 -15.77 6.07 -9.09
C PRO A 126 -14.73 5.25 -9.86
N ILE A 127 -15.18 4.34 -10.75
CA ILE A 127 -14.30 3.57 -11.64
C ILE A 127 -13.35 4.44 -12.47
N ARG A 128 -13.63 5.74 -12.65
CA ARG A 128 -12.75 6.67 -13.38
C ARG A 128 -11.53 7.14 -12.59
N LYS A 129 -11.53 6.98 -11.26
CA LYS A 129 -10.48 7.48 -10.37
C LYS A 129 -9.11 6.93 -10.78
N PHE A 130 -8.08 7.75 -10.65
CA PHE A 130 -6.71 7.33 -10.87
C PHE A 130 -6.17 6.74 -9.56
N GLY A 131 -5.95 5.42 -9.56
CA GLY A 131 -5.73 4.66 -8.31
C GLY A 131 -4.27 4.49 -7.92
N THR A 132 -3.32 4.74 -8.82
CA THR A 132 -1.89 4.68 -8.47
C THR A 132 -1.48 5.88 -7.63
N GLY A 133 -2.04 7.07 -7.93
CA GLY A 133 -1.54 8.34 -7.39
C GLY A 133 -0.49 8.96 -8.29
#